data_AF-A0A8J6Z958-F1
#
_entry.id   AF-A0A8J6Z958-F1
#
_cell.length_a   1.000
_cell.length_b   1.000
_cell.length_c   1.000
_cell.angle_alpha   90.00
_cell.angle_beta   90.00
_cell.angle_gamma   90.00
#
_symmetry.space_group_name_H-M   'P 1'
#
loop_
_entity.id
_entity.type
_entity.pdbx_description
1 polymer ?
#
loop_
_entity_poly.entity_id
_entity_poly.type
_entity_poly.pdbx_seq_one_letter_code
_entity_poly.pdbx_strand_id
1 'polypeptide(L)'
;MTDTPDRLVRPLNRAARPPAPDSPAYPEPVLGNSAATLMDSGVGNCFPGLEFDLRQLDVRFFPGLVFAFPGVTPAGPDGTQGAQLVYADTTGDPDFDLPYDWVGELARSLGGPAGDALAEGQWYLHAVEQKDRRIELYDRVVLQNAIHLIPYEGEIAWWIIRLIERDPDPALADLVIELTRRDANGQPAGQPVRLRGKRRAYLDGEGMISQVYRPGELTASMCSPWTHDFRDCACQYWASNHPDVVLGEVIDPNDRGRAQAGQADPAEEDDPLQPVSFLDWMRRRTDPARDVQAQTTIDGARPYRYDPYEINLVWQELDFVLQGQEANATPAPDLPEPPDAPPTAQEVHADLRDNLGPLEYILALRYLYATFSIRAPEEIDAATEAAWPGLSDDLRAARQILLSVAISEMTHLRWVNQMLWSLSAALPAELPAYRPVVGPGLPAPDPDPEHALRLDRATPEVIAEFVALERPGGDIDTEYAELVAHLRDNPAYPPGLFQLAVRIDADGLAHYNKFRDIERILAPYAARPGIYLRDLAEAAADDPAAAPALALLREALAALREGARAEAAAARSNADRALAEARIIAARDRMHELWEAGEALARRGKGIPFFAPLPETAHG
;
A
#
# COMPACT_ATOMS: atom_id res chain seq x y z
N MET A 1 -12.77 57.42 19.17
CA MET A 1 -12.36 56.47 20.22
C MET A 1 -13.59 55.62 20.52
N THR A 2 -13.74 54.42 19.99
CA THR A 2 -12.71 53.39 19.80
C THR A 2 -12.74 52.79 18.40
N ASP A 3 -11.61 52.92 17.69
CA ASP A 3 -11.28 52.19 16.48
C ASP A 3 -11.01 50.71 16.82
N THR A 4 -11.75 49.80 16.18
CA THR A 4 -11.32 48.41 16.01
C THR A 4 -11.69 48.00 14.59
N PRO A 5 -10.75 47.47 13.76
CA PRO A 5 -11.07 47.10 12.39
C PRO A 5 -11.97 45.86 12.32
N ASP A 6 -12.99 45.91 11.47
CA ASP A 6 -13.81 44.77 11.05
C ASP A 6 -12.92 43.62 10.55
N ARG A 7 -12.76 42.56 11.36
CA ARG A 7 -12.29 41.27 10.88
C ARG A 7 -13.47 40.57 10.18
N LEU A 8 -13.58 40.79 8.87
CA LEU A 8 -14.36 39.93 7.98
C LEU A 8 -13.80 38.50 8.06
N VAL A 9 -14.45 37.65 8.85
CA VAL A 9 -14.25 36.20 8.82
C VAL A 9 -14.71 35.72 7.44
N ARG A 10 -13.76 35.36 6.57
CA ARG A 10 -14.08 34.69 5.31
C ARG A 10 -14.43 33.23 5.62
N PRO A 11 -15.57 32.69 5.15
CA PRO A 11 -15.84 31.27 5.25
C PRO A 11 -14.84 30.48 4.40
N LEU A 12 -14.14 29.54 5.01
CA LEU A 12 -13.07 28.73 4.39
C LEU A 12 -13.57 27.59 3.48
N ASN A 13 -14.88 27.40 3.34
CA ASN A 13 -15.45 26.37 2.47
C ASN A 13 -16.43 26.99 1.47
N ARG A 14 -15.92 27.46 0.33
CA ARG A 14 -16.74 27.56 -0.89
C ARG A 14 -16.38 26.37 -1.77
N ALA A 15 -17.35 25.49 -1.99
CA ALA A 15 -17.24 24.40 -2.96
C ALA A 15 -16.79 24.97 -4.33
N ALA A 16 -15.94 24.21 -5.01
CA ALA A 16 -15.46 24.51 -6.34
C ALA A 16 -16.65 24.71 -7.31
N ARG A 17 -16.47 25.57 -8.32
CA ARG A 17 -17.42 25.69 -9.44
C ARG A 17 -17.61 24.31 -10.10
N PRO A 18 -18.81 24.02 -10.64
CA PRO A 18 -19.05 22.76 -11.32
C PRO A 18 -18.07 22.59 -12.51
N PRO A 19 -17.53 21.38 -12.73
CA PRO A 19 -16.59 21.11 -13.81
C PRO A 19 -17.25 21.20 -15.19
N ALA A 20 -16.42 21.40 -16.23
CA ALA A 20 -16.82 21.30 -17.62
C ALA A 20 -17.31 19.87 -17.95
N PRO A 21 -18.25 19.71 -18.89
CA PRO A 21 -19.02 18.47 -19.09
C PRO A 21 -18.24 17.22 -19.52
N ASP A 22 -16.93 17.30 -19.79
CA ASP A 22 -16.16 16.23 -20.44
C ASP A 22 -14.93 15.73 -19.62
N SER A 23 -14.81 16.08 -18.33
CA SER A 23 -13.78 15.50 -17.45
C SER A 23 -14.19 14.10 -16.95
N PRO A 24 -13.26 13.12 -16.85
CA PRO A 24 -13.56 11.86 -16.19
C PRO A 24 -13.88 12.14 -14.72
N ALA A 25 -15.17 12.02 -14.38
CA ALA A 25 -15.61 12.10 -13.01
C ALA A 25 -15.11 10.84 -12.28
N TYR A 26 -14.21 11.01 -11.31
CA TYR A 26 -14.30 10.16 -10.13
C TYR A 26 -15.74 10.31 -9.62
N PRO A 27 -16.46 9.21 -9.28
CA PRO A 27 -17.77 9.37 -8.68
C PRO A 27 -17.62 10.36 -7.53
N GLU A 28 -18.35 11.49 -7.60
CA GLU A 28 -18.34 12.45 -6.51
C GLU A 28 -18.54 11.68 -5.20
N PRO A 29 -17.83 12.03 -4.11
CA PRO A 29 -18.14 11.45 -2.82
C PRO A 29 -19.64 11.63 -2.61
N VAL A 30 -20.36 10.52 -2.54
CA VAL A 30 -21.82 10.57 -2.57
C VAL A 30 -22.26 11.31 -1.31
N LEU A 31 -22.85 12.49 -1.53
CA LEU A 31 -23.18 13.43 -0.48
C LEU A 31 -24.25 12.81 0.42
N GLY A 32 -23.93 12.63 1.71
CA GLY A 32 -24.83 12.03 2.71
C GLY A 32 -24.18 10.97 3.59
N ASN A 33 -23.04 10.42 3.16
CA ASN A 33 -22.17 9.59 3.98
C ASN A 33 -21.55 10.46 5.09
N SER A 34 -21.45 9.93 6.31
CA SER A 34 -20.76 10.61 7.41
C SER A 34 -19.33 10.94 7.00
N ALA A 35 -18.79 12.08 7.44
CA ALA A 35 -17.38 12.42 7.18
C ALA A 35 -16.45 11.27 7.57
N ALA A 36 -16.76 10.56 8.67
CA ALA A 36 -16.04 9.38 9.17
C ALA A 36 -16.08 8.13 8.26
N THR A 37 -16.76 8.18 7.11
CA THR A 37 -16.82 7.09 6.13
C THR A 37 -16.09 7.45 4.82
N LEU A 38 -15.49 8.64 4.75
CA LEU A 38 -14.64 9.08 3.65
C LEU A 38 -13.19 8.67 3.95
N MET A 39 -12.42 8.28 2.93
CA MET A 39 -10.98 8.01 3.09
C MET A 39 -10.21 9.20 3.67
N ASP A 40 -10.66 10.43 3.40
CA ASP A 40 -10.09 11.67 3.92
C ASP A 40 -10.29 11.87 5.44
N SER A 41 -11.13 11.05 6.07
CA SER A 41 -11.29 11.02 7.54
C SER A 41 -10.41 9.99 8.24
N GLY A 42 -9.76 9.12 7.46
CA GLY A 42 -8.74 8.20 7.93
C GLY A 42 -7.45 8.93 8.25
N VAL A 43 -6.83 8.63 9.39
CA VAL A 43 -5.46 9.07 9.68
C VAL A 43 -4.53 8.04 9.04
N GLY A 44 -4.28 8.20 7.74
CA GLY A 44 -3.69 7.18 6.88
C GLY A 44 -2.18 6.99 7.04
N ASN A 45 -1.75 6.24 8.07
CA ASN A 45 -0.34 5.84 8.21
C ASN A 45 -0.06 4.33 8.16
N CYS A 46 -1.05 3.45 7.93
CA CYS A 46 -0.81 2.01 7.77
C CYS A 46 -1.67 1.38 6.66
N PHE A 47 -1.07 0.50 5.84
CA PHE A 47 -1.76 -0.32 4.84
C PHE A 47 -1.71 -1.80 5.27
N PRO A 48 -2.82 -2.57 5.19
CA PRO A 48 -4.19 -2.14 4.92
C PRO A 48 -4.86 -1.64 6.21
N GLY A 49 -5.24 -0.35 6.24
CA GLY A 49 -5.91 0.27 7.38
C GLY A 49 -7.24 -0.42 7.71
N LEU A 50 -7.39 -0.86 8.95
CA LEU A 50 -8.66 -1.33 9.52
C LEU A 50 -9.32 -0.15 10.25
N GLU A 51 -10.05 0.66 9.49
CA GLU A 51 -10.79 1.83 10.01
C GLU A 51 -12.26 1.50 10.34
N PHE A 52 -12.70 0.29 9.99
CA PHE A 52 -14.03 -0.23 10.29
C PHE A 52 -13.94 -1.73 10.56
N ASP A 53 -14.77 -2.22 11.47
CA ASP A 53 -14.91 -3.67 11.65
C ASP A 53 -15.80 -4.23 10.54
N LEU A 54 -15.18 -4.86 9.54
CA LEU A 54 -15.89 -5.43 8.40
C LEU A 54 -16.94 -6.47 8.79
N ARG A 55 -16.84 -7.08 9.98
CA ARG A 55 -17.86 -8.00 10.50
C ARG A 55 -19.19 -7.29 10.73
N GLN A 56 -19.17 -5.99 11.02
CA GLN A 56 -20.37 -5.16 11.19
C GLN A 56 -21.16 -4.98 9.88
N LEU A 57 -20.54 -5.23 8.72
CA LEU A 57 -21.29 -5.30 7.46
C LEU A 57 -22.05 -6.62 7.35
N ASP A 58 -21.42 -7.72 7.74
CA ASP A 58 -21.98 -9.07 7.64
C ASP A 58 -23.00 -9.42 8.72
N VAL A 59 -23.11 -8.67 9.83
CA VAL A 59 -24.16 -8.90 10.84
C VAL A 59 -25.59 -8.81 10.26
N ARG A 60 -25.76 -8.10 9.14
CA ARG A 60 -27.03 -7.92 8.42
C ARG A 60 -27.03 -8.60 7.04
N PHE A 61 -26.26 -9.66 6.87
CA PHE A 61 -26.10 -10.30 5.57
C PHE A 61 -27.42 -10.80 4.95
N PHE A 62 -28.41 -11.12 5.79
CA PHE A 62 -29.72 -11.62 5.40
C PHE A 62 -30.81 -10.60 5.79
N PRO A 63 -31.68 -10.14 4.85
CA PRO A 63 -32.70 -9.16 5.14
C PRO A 63 -33.61 -9.53 6.30
N GLY A 64 -33.86 -8.58 7.18
CA GLY A 64 -34.72 -8.70 8.35
C GLY A 64 -34.11 -9.40 9.55
N LEU A 65 -32.86 -9.87 9.47
CA LEU A 65 -32.19 -10.57 10.58
C LEU A 65 -30.86 -9.92 10.92
N VAL A 66 -30.56 -9.84 12.21
CA VAL A 66 -29.28 -9.34 12.72
C VAL A 66 -28.58 -10.42 13.52
N PHE A 67 -27.33 -10.68 13.18
CA PHE A 67 -26.49 -11.72 13.77
C PHE A 67 -25.34 -11.14 14.60
N ALA A 68 -24.89 -11.89 15.59
CA ALA A 68 -23.63 -11.70 16.27
C ALA A 68 -22.73 -12.90 15.99
N PHE A 69 -21.42 -12.70 16.04
CA PHE A 69 -20.42 -13.74 15.78
C PHE A 69 -19.60 -14.07 17.05
N PRO A 70 -20.19 -14.61 18.12
CA PRO A 70 -19.46 -14.98 19.32
C PRO A 70 -18.36 -16.02 19.03
N GLY A 71 -17.16 -15.75 19.53
CA GLY A 71 -16.04 -16.69 19.54
C GLY A 71 -16.14 -17.73 20.66
N VAL A 72 -15.08 -18.52 20.83
CA VAL A 72 -14.96 -19.47 21.94
C VAL A 72 -14.65 -18.71 23.23
N THR A 73 -15.30 -19.11 24.33
CA THR A 73 -15.04 -18.50 25.64
C THR A 73 -13.65 -18.88 26.17
N PRO A 74 -13.06 -18.12 27.12
CA PRO A 74 -11.79 -18.50 27.74
C PRO A 74 -11.79 -19.87 28.43
N ALA A 75 -12.96 -20.40 28.80
CA ALA A 75 -13.11 -21.73 29.39
C ALA A 75 -13.21 -22.86 28.35
N GLY A 76 -13.15 -22.53 27.05
CA GLY A 76 -13.36 -23.44 25.93
C GLY A 76 -14.76 -23.34 25.32
N PRO A 77 -15.06 -24.17 24.31
CA PRO A 77 -16.36 -24.15 23.63
C PRO A 77 -17.48 -24.55 24.59
N ASP A 78 -18.45 -23.66 24.77
CA ASP A 78 -19.63 -23.88 25.64
C ASP A 78 -20.93 -24.03 24.84
N GLY A 79 -20.84 -24.03 23.50
CA GLY A 79 -21.97 -24.17 22.58
C GLY A 79 -22.59 -22.84 22.16
N THR A 80 -22.11 -21.71 22.69
CA THR A 80 -22.59 -20.36 22.35
C THR A 80 -21.86 -19.73 21.16
N GLN A 81 -20.75 -20.32 20.70
CA GLN A 81 -19.97 -19.81 19.58
C GLN A 81 -20.68 -19.99 18.21
N GLY A 82 -20.30 -19.17 17.22
CA GLY A 82 -20.79 -19.26 15.83
C GLY A 82 -21.56 -18.02 15.40
N ALA A 83 -22.61 -18.17 14.59
CA ALA A 83 -23.46 -17.05 14.16
C ALA A 83 -24.81 -17.08 14.90
N GLN A 84 -24.96 -16.22 15.91
CA GLN A 84 -26.11 -16.13 16.78
C GLN A 84 -27.11 -15.11 16.25
N LEU A 85 -28.40 -15.45 16.16
CA LEU A 85 -29.45 -14.48 15.87
C LEU A 85 -29.67 -13.58 17.10
N VAL A 86 -29.53 -12.27 16.91
CA VAL A 86 -29.72 -11.26 17.96
C VAL A 86 -31.16 -10.79 17.97
N TYR A 87 -31.67 -10.36 16.80
CA TYR A 87 -33.06 -9.98 16.62
C TYR A 87 -33.47 -10.06 15.15
N ALA A 88 -34.78 -10.05 14.92
CA ALA A 88 -35.39 -9.85 13.61
C ALA A 88 -36.05 -8.47 13.57
N ASP A 89 -35.85 -7.71 12.49
CA ASP A 89 -36.47 -6.41 12.26
C ASP A 89 -37.01 -6.33 10.83
N THR A 90 -38.30 -6.59 10.67
CA THR A 90 -39.00 -6.49 9.38
C THR A 90 -39.59 -5.10 9.14
N THR A 91 -39.50 -4.20 10.13
CA THR A 91 -40.17 -2.88 10.09
C THR A 91 -39.21 -1.72 9.87
N GLY A 92 -37.99 -1.83 10.36
CA GLY A 92 -36.93 -0.85 10.20
C GLY A 92 -35.92 -1.21 9.09
N ASP A 93 -36.11 -2.34 8.43
CA ASP A 93 -35.21 -2.81 7.37
C ASP A 93 -35.72 -2.36 5.99
N PRO A 94 -34.98 -1.50 5.26
CA PRO A 94 -35.40 -0.92 3.99
C PRO A 94 -35.55 -1.95 2.86
N ASP A 95 -34.98 -3.14 2.98
CA ASP A 95 -35.14 -4.18 1.96
C ASP A 95 -36.60 -4.70 1.89
N PHE A 96 -37.42 -4.46 2.93
CA PHE A 96 -38.83 -4.80 2.93
C PHE A 96 -39.71 -3.84 2.10
N ASP A 97 -39.18 -2.69 1.68
CA ASP A 97 -39.85 -1.78 0.75
C ASP A 97 -39.59 -2.13 -0.73
N LEU A 98 -38.74 -3.13 -0.99
CA LEU A 98 -38.39 -3.54 -2.35
C LEU A 98 -39.56 -4.26 -3.04
N PRO A 99 -39.81 -3.99 -4.34
CA PRO A 99 -40.98 -4.50 -5.05
C PRO A 99 -40.77 -5.91 -5.62
N TYR A 100 -40.17 -6.83 -4.85
CA TYR A 100 -39.90 -8.20 -5.29
C TYR A 100 -40.74 -9.24 -4.53
N ASP A 101 -41.24 -10.26 -5.23
CA ASP A 101 -42.11 -11.29 -4.64
C ASP A 101 -41.45 -12.02 -3.45
N TRP A 102 -40.13 -12.26 -3.53
CA TRP A 102 -39.37 -12.92 -2.47
C TRP A 102 -39.35 -12.10 -1.17
N VAL A 103 -39.45 -10.78 -1.25
CA VAL A 103 -39.50 -9.88 -0.08
C VAL A 103 -40.83 -10.07 0.63
N GLY A 104 -41.94 -10.12 -0.11
CA GLY A 104 -43.27 -10.40 0.44
C GLY A 104 -43.40 -11.81 1.00
N GLU A 105 -42.73 -12.80 0.39
CA GLU A 105 -42.61 -14.17 0.93
C GLU A 105 -41.83 -14.21 2.24
N LEU A 106 -40.69 -13.51 2.29
CA LEU A 106 -39.86 -13.42 3.49
C LEU A 106 -40.60 -12.69 4.62
N ALA A 107 -41.28 -11.59 4.32
CA ALA A 107 -42.10 -10.84 5.27
C ALA A 107 -43.21 -11.71 5.87
N ARG A 108 -43.90 -12.50 5.05
CA ARG A 108 -44.91 -13.46 5.53
C ARG A 108 -44.32 -14.58 6.36
N SER A 109 -43.10 -15.02 6.04
CA SER A 109 -42.41 -16.06 6.82
C SER A 109 -42.01 -15.53 8.20
N LEU A 110 -41.41 -14.35 8.25
CA LEU A 110 -41.00 -13.67 9.49
C LEU A 110 -42.17 -13.08 10.28
N GLY A 111 -43.31 -12.81 9.65
CA GLY A 111 -44.56 -12.40 10.32
C GLY A 111 -45.50 -13.56 10.62
N GLY A 112 -45.08 -14.80 10.38
CA GLY A 112 -45.85 -16.02 10.59
C GLY A 112 -45.22 -16.96 11.61
N PRO A 113 -45.55 -18.27 11.57
CA PRO A 113 -45.08 -19.23 12.58
C PRO A 113 -43.57 -19.34 12.72
N ALA A 114 -42.80 -19.08 11.65
CA ALA A 114 -41.34 -19.07 11.70
C ALA A 114 -40.83 -17.87 12.51
N GLY A 115 -41.38 -16.68 12.32
CA GLY A 115 -41.08 -15.51 13.15
C GLY A 115 -41.47 -15.70 14.61
N ASP A 116 -42.67 -16.24 14.87
CA ASP A 116 -43.13 -16.57 16.23
C ASP A 116 -42.14 -17.52 16.93
N ALA A 117 -41.62 -18.51 16.21
CA ALA A 117 -40.61 -19.43 16.74
C ALA A 117 -39.27 -18.74 17.04
N LEU A 118 -38.84 -17.81 16.18
CA LEU A 118 -37.60 -17.04 16.35
C LEU A 118 -37.66 -16.05 17.52
N ALA A 119 -38.86 -15.63 17.94
CA ALA A 119 -39.05 -14.76 19.11
C ALA A 119 -38.78 -15.46 20.45
N GLU A 120 -38.70 -16.80 20.47
CA GLU A 120 -38.51 -17.58 21.68
C GLU A 120 -37.15 -18.31 21.72
N GLY A 121 -36.35 -17.99 22.74
CA GLY A 121 -35.06 -18.61 22.98
C GLY A 121 -33.94 -18.08 22.09
N GLN A 122 -32.77 -18.74 22.15
CA GLN A 122 -31.61 -18.37 21.35
C GLN A 122 -31.51 -19.25 20.11
N TRP A 123 -31.33 -18.60 18.97
CA TRP A 123 -31.22 -19.23 17.66
C TRP A 123 -29.85 -18.99 17.06
N TYR A 124 -29.36 -19.98 16.34
CA TYR A 124 -28.06 -19.93 15.68
C TYR A 124 -28.21 -20.34 14.24
N LEU A 125 -27.42 -19.74 13.35
CA LEU A 125 -27.32 -20.16 11.97
C LEU A 125 -26.76 -21.58 11.94
N HIS A 126 -27.57 -22.48 11.40
CA HIS A 126 -27.29 -23.91 11.28
C HIS A 126 -26.61 -24.22 9.96
N ALA A 127 -27.16 -23.69 8.87
CA ALA A 127 -26.65 -23.89 7.53
C ALA A 127 -26.97 -22.72 6.62
N VAL A 128 -26.14 -22.54 5.59
CA VAL A 128 -26.39 -21.67 4.45
C VAL A 128 -26.41 -22.51 3.18
N GLU A 129 -27.33 -22.22 2.27
CA GLU A 129 -27.50 -22.92 1.01
C GLU A 129 -27.66 -21.89 -0.11
N GLN A 130 -26.77 -21.95 -1.11
CA GLN A 130 -26.80 -21.08 -2.29
C GLN A 130 -26.35 -21.88 -3.51
N LYS A 131 -27.03 -21.72 -4.65
CA LYS A 131 -26.69 -22.41 -5.92
C LYS A 131 -26.52 -23.94 -5.74
N ASP A 132 -27.47 -24.57 -5.03
CA ASP A 132 -27.49 -26.00 -4.69
C ASP A 132 -26.28 -26.50 -3.86
N ARG A 133 -25.50 -25.57 -3.28
CA ARG A 133 -24.41 -25.89 -2.35
C ARG A 133 -24.83 -25.53 -0.94
N ARG A 134 -24.77 -26.49 -0.02
CA ARG A 134 -25.09 -26.31 1.39
C ARG A 134 -23.84 -26.45 2.26
N ILE A 135 -23.64 -25.50 3.16
CA ILE A 135 -22.59 -25.51 4.17
C ILE A 135 -23.27 -25.49 5.54
N GLU A 136 -23.00 -26.51 6.35
CA GLU A 136 -23.40 -26.55 7.76
C GLU A 136 -22.32 -25.86 8.60
N LEU A 137 -22.73 -25.11 9.63
CA LEU A 137 -21.82 -24.35 10.49
C LEU A 137 -21.35 -25.17 11.70
N TYR A 138 -21.03 -26.44 11.46
CA TYR A 138 -20.60 -27.40 12.48
C TYR A 138 -19.47 -28.28 11.96
N ASP A 139 -18.52 -28.59 12.84
CA ASP A 139 -17.64 -29.73 12.66
C ASP A 139 -18.31 -31.02 13.13
N ARG A 140 -18.02 -32.13 12.47
CA ARG A 140 -18.63 -33.44 12.71
C ARG A 140 -17.60 -34.37 13.34
N VAL A 141 -17.72 -34.57 14.65
CA VAL A 141 -16.84 -35.48 15.39
C VAL A 141 -17.57 -36.77 15.71
N VAL A 142 -16.99 -37.91 15.31
CA VAL A 142 -17.50 -39.23 15.65
C VAL A 142 -16.80 -39.71 16.91
N LEU A 143 -17.52 -39.75 18.04
CA LEU A 143 -17.02 -40.26 19.31
C LEU A 143 -17.94 -41.37 19.80
N GLN A 144 -17.38 -42.54 20.15
CA GLN A 144 -18.13 -43.66 20.76
C GLN A 144 -19.42 -44.06 19.99
N ASN A 145 -19.37 -44.10 18.65
CA ASN A 145 -20.50 -44.39 17.76
C ASN A 145 -21.66 -43.36 17.80
N ALA A 146 -21.42 -42.17 18.34
CA ALA A 146 -22.31 -41.03 18.23
C ALA A 146 -21.66 -39.93 17.36
N ILE A 147 -22.48 -39.24 16.57
CA ILE A 147 -22.06 -38.03 15.83
C ILE A 147 -22.33 -36.84 16.74
N HIS A 148 -21.27 -36.10 17.07
CA HIS A 148 -21.34 -34.84 17.79
C HIS A 148 -21.10 -33.69 16.81
N LEU A 149 -21.98 -32.70 16.85
CA LEU A 149 -21.86 -31.49 16.06
C LEU A 149 -21.22 -30.42 16.94
N ILE A 150 -20.01 -29.97 16.58
CA ILE A 150 -19.32 -28.90 17.30
C ILE A 150 -19.53 -27.61 16.51
N PRO A 151 -20.22 -26.59 17.05
CA PRO A 151 -20.40 -25.34 16.34
C PRO A 151 -19.07 -24.70 15.98
N TYR A 152 -18.94 -24.20 14.75
CA TYR A 152 -17.79 -23.38 14.37
C TYR A 152 -17.69 -22.13 15.23
N GLU A 153 -16.46 -21.64 15.40
CA GLU A 153 -16.20 -20.37 16.06
C GLU A 153 -16.79 -19.20 15.25
N GLY A 154 -17.10 -18.09 15.93
CA GLY A 154 -17.71 -16.92 15.30
C GLY A 154 -16.96 -16.41 14.07
N GLU A 155 -15.63 -16.42 14.10
CA GLU A 155 -14.80 -15.99 12.96
C GLU A 155 -14.99 -16.91 11.75
N ILE A 156 -14.93 -18.23 11.94
CA ILE A 156 -15.12 -19.21 10.86
C ILE A 156 -16.54 -19.08 10.27
N ALA A 157 -17.55 -18.92 11.13
CA ALA A 157 -18.92 -18.67 10.70
C ALA A 157 -19.04 -17.39 9.85
N TRP A 158 -18.39 -16.30 10.28
CA TRP A 158 -18.35 -15.05 9.53
C TRP A 158 -17.66 -15.20 8.17
N TRP A 159 -16.52 -15.89 8.10
CA TRP A 159 -15.84 -16.18 6.84
C TRP A 159 -16.74 -16.92 5.84
N ILE A 160 -17.50 -17.92 6.31
CA ILE A 160 -18.46 -18.65 5.47
C ILE A 160 -19.55 -17.71 4.93
N ILE A 161 -20.09 -16.82 5.76
CA ILE A 161 -21.10 -15.82 5.35
C ILE A 161 -20.53 -14.83 4.33
N ARG A 162 -19.26 -14.45 4.48
CA ARG A 162 -18.57 -13.54 3.57
C ARG A 162 -18.43 -14.12 2.17
N LEU A 163 -18.33 -15.45 2.06
CA LEU A 163 -18.25 -16.18 0.79
C LEU A 163 -19.59 -16.31 0.05
N ILE A 164 -20.71 -15.93 0.69
CA ILE A 164 -22.01 -15.93 0.02
C ILE A 164 -21.97 -14.90 -1.10
N GLU A 165 -22.19 -15.36 -2.33
CA GLU A 165 -22.14 -14.52 -3.51
C GLU A 165 -23.38 -13.62 -3.56
N ARG A 166 -23.20 -12.38 -4.02
CA ARG A 166 -24.34 -11.54 -4.38
C ARG A 166 -24.73 -11.84 -5.82
N ASP A 167 -25.93 -12.36 -6.03
CA ASP A 167 -26.46 -12.48 -7.39
C ASP A 167 -26.86 -11.09 -7.94
N PRO A 168 -26.45 -10.73 -9.17
CA PRO A 168 -26.72 -9.42 -9.76
C PRO A 168 -28.21 -9.18 -10.09
N ASP A 169 -29.03 -10.23 -10.25
CA ASP A 169 -30.47 -10.08 -10.48
C ASP A 169 -31.19 -9.75 -9.16
N PRO A 170 -31.72 -8.53 -8.95
CA PRO A 170 -32.32 -8.15 -7.68
C PRO A 170 -33.65 -8.90 -7.39
N ALA A 171 -34.28 -9.51 -8.39
CA ALA A 171 -35.48 -10.33 -8.22
C ALA A 171 -35.18 -11.78 -7.80
N LEU A 172 -33.92 -12.23 -7.91
CA LEU A 172 -33.53 -13.60 -7.59
C LEU A 172 -33.12 -13.75 -6.12
N ALA A 173 -33.93 -14.49 -5.36
CA ALA A 173 -33.63 -14.99 -4.01
C ALA A 173 -33.05 -16.40 -4.09
N ASP A 174 -31.72 -16.50 -4.16
CA ASP A 174 -30.95 -17.74 -4.29
C ASP A 174 -30.32 -18.21 -2.98
N LEU A 175 -30.48 -17.44 -1.90
CA LEU A 175 -29.94 -17.76 -0.58
C LEU A 175 -31.02 -18.36 0.32
N VAL A 176 -30.73 -19.52 0.88
CA VAL A 176 -31.53 -20.17 1.91
C VAL A 176 -30.69 -20.30 3.17
N ILE A 177 -31.24 -19.88 4.30
CA ILE A 177 -30.63 -20.06 5.62
C ILE A 177 -31.48 -20.98 6.47
N GLU A 178 -30.82 -21.72 7.35
CA GLU A 178 -31.46 -22.56 8.34
C GLU A 178 -31.00 -22.13 9.72
N LEU A 179 -31.93 -21.96 10.65
CA LEU A 179 -31.69 -21.54 12.03
C LEU A 179 -32.13 -22.67 12.96
N THR A 180 -31.33 -22.97 13.96
CA THR A 180 -31.67 -23.98 14.99
C THR A 180 -31.43 -23.43 16.40
N ARG A 181 -32.24 -23.89 17.35
CA ARG A 181 -31.90 -23.77 18.78
C ARG A 181 -30.85 -24.80 19.14
N ARG A 182 -30.15 -24.58 20.26
CA ARG A 182 -29.16 -25.51 20.78
C ARG A 182 -29.52 -25.94 22.20
N ASP A 183 -29.13 -27.16 22.59
CA ASP A 183 -29.18 -27.64 23.96
C ASP A 183 -27.97 -27.14 24.78
N ALA A 184 -27.90 -27.55 26.06
CA ALA A 184 -26.82 -27.16 26.97
C ALA A 184 -25.42 -27.65 26.56
N ASN A 185 -25.33 -28.58 25.60
CA ASN A 185 -24.08 -29.10 25.05
C ASN A 185 -23.79 -28.54 23.64
N GLY A 186 -24.53 -27.50 23.21
CA GLY A 186 -24.38 -26.90 21.89
C GLY A 186 -24.95 -27.73 20.73
N GLN A 187 -25.65 -28.84 21.00
CA GLN A 187 -26.22 -29.68 19.94
C GLN A 187 -27.50 -29.06 19.39
N PRO A 188 -27.75 -29.11 18.06
CA PRO A 188 -28.99 -28.65 17.47
C PRO A 188 -30.21 -29.34 18.10
N ALA A 189 -31.22 -28.54 18.48
CA ALA A 189 -32.43 -29.01 19.13
C ALA A 189 -33.68 -28.32 18.55
N GLY A 190 -34.79 -29.07 18.53
CA GLY A 190 -36.07 -28.58 18.01
C GLY A 190 -36.18 -28.66 16.48
N GLN A 191 -37.23 -28.07 15.93
CA GLN A 191 -37.42 -27.98 14.48
C GLN A 191 -36.66 -26.76 13.94
N PRO A 192 -35.86 -26.92 12.87
CA PRO A 192 -35.16 -25.80 12.25
C PRO A 192 -36.14 -24.84 11.58
N VAL A 193 -35.82 -23.55 11.65
CA VAL A 193 -36.49 -22.50 10.87
C VAL A 193 -35.71 -22.29 9.57
N ARG A 194 -36.35 -22.52 8.44
CA ARG A 194 -35.74 -22.35 7.10
C ARG A 194 -36.33 -21.11 6.42
N LEU A 195 -35.47 -20.18 6.03
CA LEU A 195 -35.85 -18.92 5.38
C LEU A 195 -35.16 -18.79 4.04
N ARG A 196 -35.88 -18.26 3.05
CA ARG A 196 -35.36 -17.97 1.71
C ARG A 196 -35.33 -16.46 1.50
N GLY A 197 -34.23 -15.97 0.94
CA GLY A 197 -34.01 -14.57 0.67
C GLY A 197 -32.79 -14.36 -0.22
N LYS A 198 -32.12 -13.23 -0.04
CA LYS A 198 -30.97 -12.83 -0.86
C LYS A 198 -29.85 -12.32 0.03
N ARG A 199 -28.61 -12.45 -0.43
CA ARG A 199 -27.48 -11.76 0.18
C ARG A 199 -27.67 -10.25 0.07
N ARG A 200 -27.76 -9.55 1.21
CA ARG A 200 -27.87 -8.09 1.27
C ARG A 200 -26.69 -7.43 0.55
N ALA A 201 -26.97 -6.40 -0.24
CA ALA A 201 -25.97 -5.48 -0.75
C ALA A 201 -25.62 -4.44 0.32
N TYR A 202 -24.33 -4.19 0.54
CA TYR A 202 -23.89 -3.16 1.47
C TYR A 202 -24.10 -1.76 0.94
N LEU A 203 -23.93 -1.62 -0.38
CA LEU A 203 -24.07 -0.38 -1.10
C LEU A 203 -25.38 -0.37 -1.88
N ASP A 204 -26.05 0.77 -1.89
CA ASP A 204 -27.20 1.01 -2.77
C ASP A 204 -26.77 1.32 -4.21
N GLY A 205 -27.73 1.66 -5.07
CA GLY A 205 -27.48 1.96 -6.48
C GLY A 205 -26.63 3.22 -6.72
N GLU A 206 -26.50 4.08 -5.72
CA GLU A 206 -25.68 5.30 -5.77
C GLU A 206 -24.28 5.05 -5.19
N GLY A 207 -24.03 3.88 -4.59
CA GLY A 207 -22.77 3.55 -3.93
C GLY A 207 -22.72 3.95 -2.45
N MET A 208 -23.86 4.31 -1.85
CA MET A 208 -23.96 4.66 -0.43
C MET A 208 -24.14 3.43 0.43
N ILE A 209 -23.61 3.49 1.65
CA ILE A 209 -23.89 2.46 2.66
C ILE A 209 -25.40 2.45 2.94
N SER A 210 -25.99 1.26 2.88
CA SER A 210 -27.42 1.07 3.12
C SER A 210 -27.86 1.71 4.45
N GLN A 211 -29.01 2.39 4.44
CA GLN A 211 -29.59 3.04 5.62
C GLN A 211 -29.93 2.07 6.77
N VAL A 212 -29.84 0.75 6.52
CA VAL A 212 -29.99 -0.27 7.56
C VAL A 212 -28.87 -0.23 8.60
N TYR A 213 -27.70 0.32 8.25
CA TYR A 213 -26.58 0.54 9.16
C TYR A 213 -26.75 1.89 9.85
N ARG A 214 -26.83 1.88 11.19
CA ARG A 214 -27.03 3.11 11.96
C ARG A 214 -25.73 3.90 12.09
N PRO A 215 -25.79 5.24 12.24
CA PRO A 215 -24.61 6.03 12.57
C PRO A 215 -23.87 5.46 13.79
N GLY A 216 -22.55 5.25 13.64
CA GLY A 216 -21.69 4.69 14.68
C GLY A 216 -21.69 3.16 14.77
N GLU A 217 -22.53 2.45 14.01
CA GLU A 217 -22.60 0.98 14.05
C GLU A 217 -21.38 0.29 13.46
N LEU A 218 -20.85 0.81 12.35
CA LEU A 218 -19.62 0.30 11.73
C LEU A 218 -18.37 0.51 12.59
N THR A 219 -18.48 1.42 13.57
CA THR A 219 -17.44 1.74 14.54
C THR A 219 -17.79 1.22 15.95
N ALA A 220 -18.92 0.53 16.14
CA ALA A 220 -19.43 0.17 17.46
C ALA A 220 -18.61 -0.94 18.15
N SER A 221 -17.96 -1.80 17.38
CA SER A 221 -16.97 -2.76 17.88
C SER A 221 -15.55 -2.16 17.96
N MET A 222 -15.37 -0.89 17.61
CA MET A 222 -14.12 -0.19 17.79
C MET A 222 -14.11 0.44 19.18
N CYS A 223 -13.16 0.02 20.00
CA CYS A 223 -12.88 0.63 21.28
C CYS A 223 -12.64 2.16 21.10
N SER A 224 -13.33 3.02 21.87
CA SER A 224 -13.16 4.49 21.81
C SER A 224 -11.68 4.85 22.05
N PRO A 225 -10.98 5.47 21.09
CA PRO A 225 -9.52 5.57 21.14
C PRO A 225 -8.98 6.51 22.24
N TRP A 226 -9.83 7.27 22.94
CA TRP A 226 -9.33 8.42 23.70
C TRP A 226 -9.83 8.61 25.12
N THR A 227 -10.58 7.68 25.73
CA THR A 227 -10.94 7.97 27.13
C THR A 227 -11.09 6.84 28.14
N HIS A 228 -11.39 5.57 27.83
CA HIS A 228 -11.54 4.57 28.91
C HIS A 228 -11.68 3.10 28.45
N ASP A 229 -10.72 2.51 27.72
CA ASP A 229 -10.88 1.06 27.41
C ASP A 229 -9.62 0.23 27.14
N PHE A 230 -8.50 0.54 27.78
CA PHE A 230 -7.34 -0.37 27.76
C PHE A 230 -7.46 -1.53 28.76
N ARG A 231 -8.41 -1.45 29.72
CA ARG A 231 -8.48 -2.36 30.86
C ARG A 231 -9.32 -3.62 30.59
N ASP A 232 -10.43 -3.50 29.87
CA ASP A 232 -11.51 -4.50 29.96
C ASP A 232 -11.88 -5.15 28.62
N CYS A 233 -11.49 -4.59 27.47
CA CYS A 233 -12.02 -5.07 26.19
C CYS A 233 -11.31 -6.25 25.54
N ALA A 234 -10.09 -6.63 25.95
CA ALA A 234 -9.27 -7.60 25.20
C ALA A 234 -9.24 -7.32 23.67
N CYS A 235 -9.50 -6.06 23.28
CA CYS A 235 -9.44 -5.55 21.92
C CYS A 235 -8.00 -5.77 21.44
N GLN A 236 -7.76 -6.79 20.60
CA GLN A 236 -6.52 -6.91 19.82
C GLN A 236 -6.46 -5.86 18.69
N TYR A 237 -7.52 -5.07 18.54
CA TYR A 237 -7.56 -3.90 17.68
C TYR A 237 -6.93 -2.71 18.42
N TRP A 238 -5.67 -2.52 18.09
CA TRP A 238 -4.82 -1.38 18.42
C TRP A 238 -5.26 -0.16 17.58
N ALA A 239 -5.05 1.07 18.07
CA ALA A 239 -5.27 2.25 17.25
C ALA A 239 -4.54 2.07 15.91
N SER A 240 -5.24 2.26 14.80
CA SER A 240 -4.81 2.08 13.40
C SER A 240 -3.56 2.91 13.00
N ASN A 241 -2.95 3.58 13.97
CA ASN A 241 -1.88 4.57 13.86
C ASN A 241 -0.63 4.17 14.66
N HIS A 242 -0.53 2.93 15.15
CA HIS A 242 0.70 2.46 15.79
C HIS A 242 1.62 1.77 14.79
N PRO A 243 2.78 2.36 14.50
CA PRO A 243 3.86 1.61 13.89
C PRO A 243 4.48 0.69 14.96
N ASP A 244 4.35 -0.63 14.77
CA ASP A 244 5.04 -1.62 15.61
C ASP A 244 6.56 -1.45 15.56
N VAL A 245 7.02 -0.90 14.44
CA VAL A 245 8.41 -0.61 14.16
C VAL A 245 8.49 0.76 13.50
N VAL A 246 9.37 1.61 14.02
CA VAL A 246 9.64 2.96 13.54
C VAL A 246 11.10 3.11 13.19
N LEU A 247 11.43 4.10 12.37
CA LEU A 247 12.80 4.59 12.28
C LEU A 247 13.01 5.63 13.39
N GLY A 248 14.19 5.67 14.00
CA GLY A 248 14.52 6.71 14.98
C GLY A 248 14.64 8.09 14.34
N GLU A 249 14.76 9.12 15.18
CA GLU A 249 14.86 10.51 14.72
C GLU A 249 16.11 10.74 13.86
N VAL A 250 15.93 11.35 12.69
CA VAL A 250 17.03 11.83 11.85
C VAL A 250 17.41 13.23 12.29
N ILE A 251 18.49 13.36 13.06
CA ILE A 251 19.12 14.67 13.29
C ILE A 251 19.75 15.12 11.96
N ASP A 252 19.18 16.13 11.32
CA ASP A 252 19.76 16.74 10.12
C ASP A 252 21.17 17.27 10.46
N PRO A 253 22.23 16.86 9.75
CA PRO A 253 23.58 17.41 9.93
C PRO A 253 23.66 18.94 9.76
N ASN A 254 22.70 19.57 9.07
CA ASN A 254 22.56 21.02 8.93
C ASN A 254 21.88 21.70 10.13
N ASP A 255 21.22 20.94 11.01
CA ASP A 255 20.59 21.47 12.24
C ASP A 255 21.61 21.76 13.36
N ARG A 256 22.91 21.51 13.10
CA ARG A 256 24.04 21.92 13.95
C ARG A 256 24.10 23.44 14.23
N GLY A 257 23.28 24.24 13.53
CA GLY A 257 23.19 25.69 13.70
C GLY A 257 22.02 26.22 14.52
N ARG A 258 21.04 25.40 14.93
CA ARG A 258 19.79 25.87 15.57
C ARG A 258 19.62 25.47 17.04
N ALA A 259 20.72 25.26 17.75
CA ALA A 259 20.66 25.21 19.22
C ALA A 259 20.03 26.53 19.75
N GLN A 260 18.79 26.44 20.22
CA GLN A 260 18.19 27.54 20.99
C GLN A 260 19.08 27.80 22.20
N ALA A 261 19.41 29.07 22.42
CA ALA A 261 20.26 29.50 23.51
C ALA A 261 19.77 28.95 24.87
N GLY A 262 20.42 27.90 25.37
CA GLY A 262 20.12 27.29 26.66
C GLY A 262 20.05 25.75 26.69
N GLN A 263 20.04 25.05 25.55
CA GLN A 263 20.18 23.59 25.52
C GLN A 263 21.67 23.19 25.59
N ALA A 264 21.96 22.19 26.43
CA ALA A 264 23.31 21.65 26.59
C ALA A 264 23.79 21.01 25.28
N ASP A 265 25.11 21.08 25.06
CA ASP A 265 25.82 20.58 23.88
C ASP A 265 25.45 19.09 23.61
N PRO A 266 24.94 18.71 22.42
CA PRO A 266 24.54 17.34 22.10
C PRO A 266 25.73 16.39 21.87
N ALA A 267 26.92 16.73 22.36
CA ALA A 267 28.14 15.96 22.17
C ALA A 267 28.18 14.61 22.92
N GLU A 268 27.09 14.19 23.57
CA GLU A 268 26.98 12.88 24.26
C GLU A 268 25.89 11.94 23.70
N GLU A 269 25.08 12.34 22.70
CA GLU A 269 24.06 11.49 22.05
C GLU A 269 24.39 11.25 20.55
N ASP A 270 25.65 10.92 20.26
CA ASP A 270 26.16 10.67 18.92
C ASP A 270 26.08 9.16 18.60
N ASP A 271 24.87 8.58 18.61
CA ASP A 271 24.65 7.24 18.02
C ASP A 271 24.15 7.38 16.55
N PRO A 272 25.05 7.35 15.56
CA PRO A 272 24.69 7.45 14.14
C PRO A 272 23.81 6.30 13.63
N LEU A 273 23.51 5.29 14.46
CA LEU A 273 22.60 4.19 14.16
C LEU A 273 21.14 4.49 14.51
N GLN A 274 20.86 5.48 15.35
CA GLN A 274 19.50 5.79 15.82
C GLN A 274 18.52 6.11 14.67
N PRO A 275 18.89 6.91 13.64
CA PRO A 275 17.98 7.26 12.54
C PRO A 275 17.67 6.13 11.54
N VAL A 276 18.43 5.04 11.59
CA VAL A 276 18.39 3.93 10.61
C VAL A 276 18.08 2.59 11.25
N SER A 277 17.92 2.56 12.57
CA SER A 277 17.52 1.37 13.29
C SER A 277 16.00 1.29 13.30
N PHE A 278 15.48 0.15 12.88
CA PHE A 278 14.10 -0.21 13.14
C PHE A 278 13.94 -0.34 14.65
N LEU A 279 13.26 0.61 15.28
CA LEU A 279 13.02 0.66 16.72
C LEU A 279 11.64 0.10 17.03
N ASP A 280 11.52 -0.61 18.15
CA ASP A 280 10.21 -0.84 18.75
C ASP A 280 9.73 0.51 19.32
N TRP A 281 8.64 1.05 18.79
CA TRP A 281 8.10 2.35 19.24
C TRP A 281 7.71 2.32 20.73
N MET A 282 7.30 1.16 21.24
CA MET A 282 6.95 0.96 22.65
C MET A 282 8.16 0.68 23.53
N ARG A 283 9.39 0.78 23.02
CA ARG A 283 10.59 0.54 23.83
C ARG A 283 10.62 1.48 25.03
N ARG A 284 11.16 0.98 26.14
CA ARG A 284 11.43 1.78 27.32
C ARG A 284 12.62 2.69 27.04
N ARG A 285 12.39 4.00 27.08
CA ARG A 285 13.42 5.03 26.80
C ARG A 285 14.43 5.22 27.94
N THR A 286 14.28 4.50 29.05
CA THR A 286 15.13 4.60 30.23
C THR A 286 16.49 3.89 30.10
N ASP A 287 16.79 3.22 28.98
CA ASP A 287 18.04 2.47 28.75
C ASP A 287 18.58 2.71 27.31
N PRO A 288 19.40 3.77 27.10
CA PRO A 288 19.86 4.20 25.76
C PRO A 288 20.69 3.16 25.00
N ALA A 289 21.33 2.21 25.71
CA ALA A 289 22.14 1.17 25.09
C ALA A 289 21.31 0.11 24.32
N ARG A 290 19.98 0.29 24.23
CA ARG A 290 19.03 -0.68 23.68
C ARG A 290 18.14 -0.14 22.57
N ASP A 291 18.42 1.05 22.05
CA ASP A 291 17.85 1.62 20.81
C ASP A 291 18.33 0.87 19.55
N VAL A 292 18.77 -0.38 19.68
CA VAL A 292 19.65 -0.99 18.69
C VAL A 292 18.90 -1.78 17.62
N GLN A 293 17.76 -2.45 17.90
CA GLN A 293 16.82 -2.99 16.88
C GLN A 293 15.55 -3.57 17.53
N ALA A 294 14.41 -3.44 16.84
CA ALA A 294 13.14 -4.11 17.14
C ALA A 294 13.34 -5.64 17.11
N GLN A 295 12.83 -6.32 18.13
CA GLN A 295 12.96 -7.76 18.24
C GLN A 295 11.95 -8.46 17.31
N THR A 296 12.35 -9.56 16.69
CA THR A 296 11.52 -10.29 15.71
C THR A 296 10.38 -11.11 16.34
N THR A 297 10.33 -11.20 17.67
CA THR A 297 9.28 -11.92 18.40
C THR A 297 8.76 -11.10 19.58
N ILE A 298 7.47 -11.26 19.89
CA ILE A 298 6.81 -10.59 21.01
C ILE A 298 7.49 -10.94 22.35
N ASP A 299 7.85 -12.21 22.54
CA ASP A 299 8.53 -12.66 23.76
C ASP A 299 9.93 -12.03 23.92
N GLY A 300 10.63 -11.80 22.82
CA GLY A 300 11.91 -11.11 22.79
C GLY A 300 11.79 -9.61 23.06
N ALA A 301 10.75 -8.96 22.55
CA ALA A 301 10.50 -7.52 22.74
C ALA A 301 9.98 -7.18 24.15
N ARG A 302 9.20 -8.09 24.76
CA ARG A 302 8.44 -7.84 25.99
C ARG A 302 9.25 -7.27 27.16
N PRO A 303 10.47 -7.74 27.49
CA PRO A 303 11.25 -7.18 28.59
C PRO A 303 11.68 -5.72 28.37
N TYR A 304 11.69 -5.27 27.12
CA TYR A 304 12.26 -4.00 26.70
C TYR A 304 11.20 -2.97 26.28
N ARG A 305 9.95 -3.37 26.17
CA ARG A 305 8.82 -2.49 25.86
C ARG A 305 7.98 -2.16 27.09
N TYR A 306 7.24 -1.05 27.04
CA TYR A 306 6.13 -0.82 27.96
C TYR A 306 5.08 -1.91 27.74
N ASP A 307 4.69 -2.61 28.80
CA ASP A 307 3.54 -3.51 28.70
C ASP A 307 2.26 -2.68 28.49
N PRO A 308 1.17 -3.27 27.94
CA PRO A 308 -0.08 -2.54 27.67
C PRO A 308 -0.66 -1.77 28.87
N TYR A 309 -0.39 -2.22 30.10
CA TYR A 309 -0.84 -1.55 31.32
C TYR A 309 0.02 -0.33 31.71
N GLU A 310 1.28 -0.26 31.26
CA GLU A 310 2.19 0.85 31.55
C GLU A 310 2.00 2.02 30.58
N ILE A 311 1.61 1.74 29.33
CA ILE A 311 1.44 2.76 28.29
C ILE A 311 0.49 3.87 28.73
N ASN A 312 -0.61 3.55 29.42
CA ASN A 312 -1.54 4.55 29.93
C ASN A 312 -0.93 5.54 30.93
N LEU A 313 0.16 5.15 31.60
CA LEU A 313 0.83 5.98 32.59
C LEU A 313 1.97 6.79 31.98
N VAL A 314 2.53 6.33 30.86
CA VAL A 314 3.73 6.87 30.22
C VAL A 314 3.52 7.30 28.77
N TRP A 315 2.28 7.41 28.30
CA TRP A 315 1.97 7.72 26.89
C TRP A 315 2.57 9.05 26.41
N GLN A 316 2.82 9.99 27.32
CA GLN A 316 3.48 11.26 27.02
C GLN A 316 4.98 11.14 26.78
N GLU A 317 5.57 9.96 27.07
CA GLU A 317 6.98 9.64 26.81
C GLU A 317 7.17 8.98 25.43
N LEU A 318 6.10 8.75 24.68
CA LEU A 318 6.15 8.17 23.33
C LEU A 318 6.21 9.28 22.28
N ASP A 319 7.13 9.16 21.33
CA ASP A 319 7.26 10.14 20.24
C ASP A 319 6.12 10.02 19.24
N PHE A 320 5.84 11.13 18.56
CA PHE A 320 4.94 11.11 17.40
C PHE A 320 5.64 10.41 16.24
N VAL A 321 4.86 9.77 15.36
CA VAL A 321 5.40 9.14 14.15
C VAL A 321 4.81 9.80 12.92
N LEU A 322 5.70 10.35 12.10
CA LEU A 322 5.39 10.98 10.82
C LEU A 322 6.19 10.27 9.74
N GLN A 323 5.52 9.84 8.65
CA GLN A 323 6.19 9.19 7.52
C GLN A 323 7.06 7.96 7.92
N GLY A 324 6.69 7.26 9.00
CA GLY A 324 7.43 6.08 9.51
C GLY A 324 8.65 6.40 10.39
N GLN A 325 8.87 7.66 10.75
CA GLN A 325 9.97 8.12 11.61
C GLN A 325 9.46 8.73 12.92
N GLU A 326 10.13 8.45 14.05
CA GLU A 326 9.90 9.17 15.31
C GLU A 326 10.27 10.64 15.16
N ALA A 327 9.39 11.52 15.63
CA ALA A 327 9.58 12.95 15.65
C ALA A 327 9.35 13.49 17.07
N ASN A 328 10.38 14.12 17.63
CA ASN A 328 10.35 14.75 18.96
C ASN A 328 9.61 16.11 18.96
N ALA A 329 9.24 16.62 17.78
CA ALA A 329 8.54 17.88 17.57
C ALA A 329 7.75 17.84 16.25
N THR A 330 6.78 18.75 16.09
CA THR A 330 6.18 19.01 14.77
C THR A 330 7.26 19.65 13.88
N PRO A 331 7.65 19.04 12.75
CA PRO A 331 8.61 19.64 11.84
C PRO A 331 8.12 21.02 11.40
N ALA A 332 8.98 22.03 11.50
CA ALA A 332 8.69 23.30 10.83
C ALA A 332 8.72 23.03 9.32
N PRO A 333 7.72 23.45 8.53
CA PRO A 333 7.76 23.28 7.10
C PRO A 333 8.86 24.20 6.54
N ASP A 334 10.07 23.68 6.34
CA ASP A 334 11.06 24.29 5.45
C ASP A 334 10.59 24.00 4.02
N LEU A 335 9.65 24.80 3.55
CA LEU A 335 9.30 24.84 2.14
C LEU A 335 10.44 25.58 1.43
N PRO A 336 11.08 25.00 0.40
CA PRO A 336 12.00 25.75 -0.43
C PRO A 336 11.30 27.01 -0.94
N GLU A 337 12.01 28.14 -0.90
CA GLU A 337 11.48 29.39 -1.45
C GLU A 337 11.22 29.16 -2.96
N PRO A 338 10.00 29.41 -3.45
CA PRO A 338 9.72 29.25 -4.87
C PRO A 338 10.65 30.17 -5.68
N PRO A 339 11.15 29.73 -6.85
CA PRO A 339 12.02 30.55 -7.67
C PRO A 339 11.37 31.90 -8.02
N ASP A 340 12.19 32.95 -8.15
CA ASP A 340 11.75 34.34 -8.42
C ASP A 340 10.81 34.48 -9.64
N ALA A 341 10.90 33.54 -10.59
CA ALA A 341 9.93 33.35 -11.66
C ALA A 341 9.57 31.85 -11.81
N PRO A 342 8.27 31.49 -11.80
CA PRO A 342 7.85 30.11 -11.96
C PRO A 342 8.09 29.64 -13.41
N PRO A 343 8.57 28.40 -13.64
CA PRO A 343 8.80 27.90 -14.98
C PRO A 343 7.52 27.84 -15.82
N THR A 344 7.65 28.08 -17.11
CA THR A 344 6.56 27.99 -18.08
C THR A 344 6.13 26.54 -18.30
N ALA A 345 4.93 26.31 -18.84
CA ALA A 345 4.48 24.96 -19.22
C ALA A 345 5.43 24.29 -20.23
N GLN A 346 6.04 25.08 -21.13
CA GLN A 346 7.04 24.60 -22.09
C GLN A 346 8.32 24.15 -21.40
N GLU A 347 8.80 24.91 -20.40
CA GLU A 347 9.99 24.55 -19.62
C GLU A 347 9.74 23.27 -18.81
N VAL A 348 8.61 23.16 -18.10
CA VAL A 348 8.24 21.94 -17.37
C VAL A 348 8.12 20.74 -18.31
N HIS A 349 7.49 20.91 -19.48
CA HIS A 349 7.38 19.84 -20.46
C HIS A 349 8.74 19.42 -21.02
N ALA A 350 9.64 20.38 -21.29
CA ALA A 350 10.99 20.10 -21.79
C ALA A 350 11.81 19.36 -20.73
N ASP A 351 11.77 19.82 -19.48
CA ASP A 351 12.46 19.20 -18.36
C ASP A 351 12.02 17.74 -18.13
N LEU A 352 10.70 17.50 -18.02
CA LEU A 352 10.16 16.13 -17.94
C LEU A 352 10.59 15.21 -19.09
N ARG A 353 10.72 15.77 -20.30
CA ARG A 353 10.98 15.00 -21.52
C ARG A 353 12.46 14.70 -21.76
N ASP A 354 13.27 15.72 -21.56
CA ASP A 354 14.65 15.77 -22.03
C ASP A 354 15.65 15.62 -20.87
N ASN A 355 15.19 15.75 -19.62
CA ASN A 355 15.98 15.59 -18.39
C ASN A 355 15.45 14.45 -17.51
N LEU A 356 14.34 14.66 -16.77
CA LEU A 356 13.84 13.70 -15.77
C LEU A 356 13.50 12.34 -16.35
N GLY A 357 12.74 12.27 -17.45
CA GLY A 357 12.40 10.97 -18.07
C GLY A 357 13.64 10.16 -18.50
N PRO A 358 14.59 10.75 -19.23
CA PRO A 358 15.90 10.14 -19.48
C PRO A 358 16.66 9.69 -18.23
N LEU A 359 16.67 10.50 -17.17
CA LEU A 359 17.33 10.17 -15.91
C LEU A 359 16.75 8.89 -15.31
N GLU A 360 15.43 8.81 -15.14
CA GLU A 360 14.75 7.60 -14.63
C GLU A 360 15.10 6.35 -15.43
N TYR A 361 15.16 6.48 -16.76
CA TYR A 361 15.55 5.37 -17.64
C TYR A 361 16.99 4.91 -17.40
N ILE A 362 17.92 5.87 -17.24
CA ILE A 362 19.34 5.59 -17.00
C ILE A 362 19.49 4.89 -15.65
N LEU A 363 18.91 5.45 -14.58
CA LEU A 363 18.99 4.89 -13.22
C LEU A 363 18.42 3.48 -13.14
N ALA A 364 17.25 3.24 -13.74
CA ALA A 364 16.65 1.90 -13.81
C ALA A 364 17.62 0.84 -14.35
N LEU A 365 18.35 1.16 -15.42
CA LEU A 365 19.28 0.24 -16.06
C LEU A 365 20.62 0.13 -15.34
N ARG A 366 21.10 1.21 -14.72
CA ARG A 366 22.28 1.20 -13.86
C ARG A 366 22.07 0.28 -12.66
N TYR A 367 20.96 0.43 -11.96
CA TYR A 367 20.62 -0.39 -10.79
C TYR A 367 20.35 -1.86 -11.17
N LEU A 368 19.71 -2.10 -12.31
CA LEU A 368 19.52 -3.45 -12.84
C LEU A 368 20.86 -4.12 -13.19
N TYR A 369 21.77 -3.40 -13.84
CA TYR A 369 23.10 -3.92 -14.18
C TYR A 369 23.92 -4.22 -12.92
N ALA A 370 23.89 -3.33 -11.93
CA ALA A 370 24.53 -3.53 -10.64
C ALA A 370 23.96 -4.77 -9.92
N THR A 371 22.64 -5.03 -10.04
CA THR A 371 22.02 -6.27 -9.52
C THR A 371 22.64 -7.52 -10.14
N PHE A 372 22.84 -7.55 -11.46
CA PHE A 372 23.50 -8.67 -12.14
C PHE A 372 24.98 -8.82 -11.76
N SER A 373 25.62 -7.80 -11.21
CA SER A 373 27.01 -7.90 -10.76
C SER A 373 27.18 -8.63 -9.42
N ILE A 374 26.13 -8.67 -8.58
CA ILE A 374 26.14 -9.41 -7.31
C ILE A 374 25.85 -10.89 -7.59
N ARG A 375 26.62 -11.79 -7.00
CA ARG A 375 26.41 -13.25 -7.11
C ARG A 375 25.04 -13.64 -6.57
N ALA A 376 24.40 -14.60 -7.21
CA ALA A 376 23.16 -15.17 -6.73
C ALA A 376 23.46 -16.13 -5.55
N PRO A 377 22.52 -16.29 -4.59
CA PRO A 377 22.71 -17.18 -3.43
C PRO A 377 23.08 -18.62 -3.83
N GLU A 378 22.56 -19.10 -4.96
CA GLU A 378 22.80 -20.46 -5.45
C GLU A 378 24.23 -20.67 -6.00
N GLU A 379 24.98 -19.59 -6.19
CA GLU A 379 26.40 -19.64 -6.60
C GLU A 379 27.35 -19.82 -5.42
N ILE A 380 26.88 -19.75 -4.18
CA ILE A 380 27.69 -19.90 -2.98
C ILE A 380 27.78 -21.37 -2.61
N ASP A 381 29.00 -21.91 -2.60
CA ASP A 381 29.23 -23.30 -2.19
C ASP A 381 29.26 -23.43 -0.66
N ALA A 382 29.06 -24.66 -0.18
CA ALA A 382 29.01 -24.94 1.26
C ALA A 382 30.31 -24.58 2.00
N ALA A 383 31.46 -24.60 1.31
CA ALA A 383 32.74 -24.22 1.90
C ALA A 383 32.85 -22.71 2.10
N THR A 384 32.37 -21.93 1.14
CA THR A 384 32.30 -20.47 1.21
C THR A 384 31.30 -20.03 2.27
N GLU A 385 30.11 -20.63 2.31
CA GLU A 385 29.09 -20.34 3.34
C GLU A 385 29.60 -20.70 4.75
N ALA A 386 30.35 -21.79 4.90
CA ALA A 386 30.97 -22.13 6.19
C ALA A 386 32.05 -21.13 6.62
N ALA A 387 32.76 -20.52 5.67
CA ALA A 387 33.76 -19.49 5.94
C ALA A 387 33.15 -18.10 6.17
N TRP A 388 31.95 -17.85 5.62
CA TRP A 388 31.20 -16.60 5.69
C TRP A 388 29.73 -16.89 6.01
N PRO A 389 29.40 -17.22 7.26
CA PRO A 389 28.03 -17.60 7.64
C PRO A 389 27.05 -16.45 7.39
N GLY A 390 25.97 -16.73 6.66
CA GLY A 390 24.92 -15.74 6.33
C GLY A 390 25.11 -15.07 4.97
N LEU A 391 26.23 -15.31 4.28
CA LEU A 391 26.53 -14.71 2.97
C LEU A 391 25.40 -14.94 1.97
N SER A 392 24.90 -16.18 1.84
CA SER A 392 23.82 -16.47 0.88
C SER A 392 22.54 -15.65 1.14
N ASP A 393 22.22 -15.39 2.39
CA ASP A 393 21.04 -14.60 2.78
C ASP A 393 21.29 -13.10 2.57
N ASP A 394 22.49 -12.61 2.90
CA ASP A 394 22.93 -11.24 2.63
C ASP A 394 22.90 -10.92 1.13
N LEU A 395 23.40 -11.83 0.27
CA LEU A 395 23.35 -11.65 -1.18
C LEU A 395 21.91 -11.65 -1.70
N ARG A 396 21.03 -12.46 -1.11
CA ARG A 396 19.60 -12.44 -1.46
C ARG A 396 18.98 -11.10 -1.11
N ALA A 397 19.23 -10.61 0.09
CA ALA A 397 18.71 -9.32 0.56
C ALA A 397 19.22 -8.16 -0.30
N ALA A 398 20.54 -8.05 -0.49
CA ALA A 398 21.14 -6.98 -1.29
C ALA A 398 20.60 -6.96 -2.74
N ARG A 399 20.47 -8.14 -3.38
CA ARG A 399 19.91 -8.24 -4.73
C ARG A 399 18.44 -7.87 -4.79
N GLN A 400 17.64 -8.30 -3.81
CA GLN A 400 16.22 -7.97 -3.74
C GLN A 400 16.00 -6.48 -3.54
N ILE A 401 16.77 -5.85 -2.64
CA ILE A 401 16.70 -4.41 -2.38
C ILE A 401 17.07 -3.64 -3.65
N LEU A 402 18.21 -3.96 -4.27
CA LEU A 402 18.69 -3.27 -5.47
C LEU A 402 17.75 -3.43 -6.66
N LEU A 403 17.20 -4.63 -6.87
CA LEU A 403 16.17 -4.87 -7.88
C LEU A 403 14.91 -4.07 -7.59
N SER A 404 14.50 -3.94 -6.32
CA SER A 404 13.32 -3.16 -5.95
C SER A 404 13.48 -1.68 -6.28
N VAL A 405 14.68 -1.12 -6.12
CA VAL A 405 14.98 0.27 -6.50
C VAL A 405 14.93 0.39 -8.04
N ALA A 406 15.58 -0.52 -8.77
CA ALA A 406 15.53 -0.52 -10.24
C ALA A 406 14.08 -0.56 -10.80
N ILE A 407 13.18 -1.32 -10.14
CA ILE A 407 11.75 -1.38 -10.49
C ILE A 407 11.03 -0.06 -10.12
N SER A 408 11.44 0.60 -9.05
CA SER A 408 10.94 1.93 -8.67
C SER A 408 11.24 2.95 -9.77
N GLU A 409 12.47 3.03 -10.27
CA GLU A 409 12.83 3.93 -11.38
C GLU A 409 12.03 3.65 -12.67
N MET A 410 11.76 2.36 -12.96
CA MET A 410 10.88 2.01 -14.08
C MET A 410 9.45 2.53 -13.89
N THR A 411 9.00 2.60 -12.63
CA THR A 411 7.70 3.16 -12.25
C THR A 411 7.72 4.70 -12.35
N HIS A 412 8.81 5.34 -11.92
CA HIS A 412 9.03 6.77 -12.08
C HIS A 412 8.99 7.19 -13.55
N LEU A 413 9.71 6.47 -14.43
CA LEU A 413 9.66 6.68 -15.88
C LEU A 413 8.21 6.60 -16.42
N ARG A 414 7.39 5.67 -15.91
CA ARG A 414 5.98 5.57 -16.28
C ARG A 414 5.18 6.77 -15.78
N TRP A 415 5.44 7.26 -14.58
CA TRP A 415 4.80 8.48 -14.05
C TRP A 415 5.23 9.74 -14.79
N VAL A 416 6.50 9.87 -15.20
CA VAL A 416 6.97 10.96 -16.07
C VAL A 416 6.22 10.95 -17.39
N ASN A 417 6.08 9.79 -18.04
CA ASN A 417 5.26 9.67 -19.24
C ASN A 417 3.80 10.08 -18.98
N GLN A 418 3.23 9.69 -17.83
CA GLN A 418 1.89 10.10 -17.41
C GLN A 418 1.74 11.61 -17.27
N MET A 419 2.74 12.26 -16.69
CA MET A 419 2.77 13.70 -16.59
C MET A 419 2.83 14.35 -17.98
N LEU A 420 3.71 13.87 -18.86
CA LEU A 420 3.87 14.39 -20.23
C LEU A 420 2.59 14.31 -21.06
N TRP A 421 1.88 13.18 -21.06
CA TRP A 421 0.63 13.09 -21.85
C TRP A 421 -0.51 13.90 -21.23
N SER A 422 -0.56 14.00 -19.90
CA SER A 422 -1.58 14.78 -19.19
C SER A 422 -1.39 16.28 -19.46
N LEU A 423 -0.14 16.76 -19.42
CA LEU A 423 0.21 18.13 -19.79
C LEU A 423 -0.13 18.43 -21.25
N SER A 424 0.32 17.57 -22.18
CA SER A 424 0.07 17.73 -23.61
C SER A 424 -1.43 17.75 -23.95
N ALA A 425 -2.23 16.96 -23.24
CA ALA A 425 -3.68 16.90 -23.43
C ALA A 425 -4.41 18.12 -22.85
N ALA A 426 -3.92 18.67 -21.74
CA ALA A 426 -4.52 19.83 -21.09
C ALA A 426 -4.17 21.16 -21.76
N LEU A 427 -2.96 21.26 -22.33
CA LEU A 427 -2.44 22.48 -22.96
C LEU A 427 -2.06 22.27 -24.45
N PRO A 428 -2.97 21.76 -25.30
CA PRO A 428 -2.65 21.38 -26.68
C PRO A 428 -2.34 22.56 -27.61
N ALA A 429 -2.68 23.79 -27.20
CA ALA A 429 -2.34 25.01 -27.94
C ALA A 429 -0.92 25.53 -27.62
N GLU A 430 -0.35 25.09 -26.49
CA GLU A 430 0.90 25.60 -25.93
C GLU A 430 2.02 24.55 -25.98
N LEU A 431 1.67 23.27 -25.92
CA LEU A 431 2.59 22.14 -25.83
C LEU A 431 2.54 21.24 -27.08
N PRO A 432 3.65 20.56 -27.41
CA PRO A 432 3.67 19.60 -28.50
C PRO A 432 2.77 18.39 -28.19
N ALA A 433 2.42 17.64 -29.23
CA ALA A 433 1.74 16.36 -29.04
C ALA A 433 2.64 15.38 -28.26
N TYR A 434 2.02 14.64 -27.35
CA TYR A 434 2.70 13.65 -26.52
C TYR A 434 3.51 12.64 -27.35
N ARG A 435 4.74 12.40 -26.91
CA ARG A 435 5.65 11.40 -27.44
C ARG A 435 6.30 10.66 -26.26
N PRO A 436 6.20 9.32 -26.18
CA PRO A 436 6.76 8.58 -25.04
C PRO A 436 8.28 8.73 -24.91
N VAL A 437 8.74 8.77 -23.67
CA VAL A 437 10.14 8.66 -23.27
C VAL A 437 10.38 7.22 -22.82
N VAL A 438 11.22 6.49 -23.54
CA VAL A 438 11.56 5.07 -23.28
C VAL A 438 13.03 4.80 -23.58
N GLY A 439 13.87 5.81 -23.32
CA GLY A 439 15.29 5.81 -23.63
C GLY A 439 15.97 7.02 -23.03
N PRO A 440 17.31 7.06 -23.08
CA PRO A 440 18.07 8.19 -22.60
C PRO A 440 17.89 9.40 -23.53
N GLY A 441 18.23 10.59 -23.04
CA GLY A 441 18.26 11.80 -23.84
C GLY A 441 19.34 11.75 -24.91
N LEU A 442 19.40 12.79 -25.76
CA LEU A 442 20.59 12.99 -26.59
C LEU A 442 21.80 13.19 -25.66
N PRO A 443 22.92 12.48 -25.86
CA PRO A 443 24.08 12.61 -24.99
C PRO A 443 24.59 14.05 -25.04
N ALA A 444 24.62 14.71 -23.89
CA ALA A 444 25.31 15.97 -23.73
C ALA A 444 26.83 15.76 -23.96
N PRO A 445 27.58 16.77 -24.45
CA PRO A 445 29.03 16.66 -24.65
C PRO A 445 29.82 16.36 -23.36
N ASP A 446 29.25 16.71 -22.20
CA ASP A 446 29.78 16.50 -20.86
C ASP A 446 28.56 16.30 -19.93
N PRO A 447 27.94 15.11 -19.92
CA PRO A 447 26.76 14.87 -19.11
C PRO A 447 27.16 14.86 -17.63
N ASP A 448 26.30 15.41 -16.77
CA ASP A 448 26.46 15.29 -15.33
C ASP A 448 26.56 13.79 -14.95
N PRO A 449 27.25 13.44 -13.85
CA PRO A 449 27.49 12.05 -13.46
C PRO A 449 26.23 11.18 -13.40
N GLU A 450 25.08 11.79 -13.12
CA GLU A 450 23.76 11.17 -13.04
C GLU A 450 23.23 10.75 -14.41
N HIS A 451 23.52 11.57 -15.42
CA HIS A 451 23.17 11.38 -16.83
C HIS A 451 24.22 10.56 -17.61
N ALA A 452 25.26 10.07 -16.92
CA ALA A 452 26.28 9.25 -17.54
C ALA A 452 25.72 7.87 -17.94
N LEU A 453 25.89 7.51 -19.21
CA LEU A 453 25.55 6.18 -19.75
C LEU A 453 26.59 5.12 -19.34
N ARG A 454 26.77 4.93 -18.02
CA ARG A 454 27.78 4.04 -17.44
C ARG A 454 27.12 2.84 -16.78
N LEU A 455 27.67 1.65 -17.01
CA LEU A 455 27.17 0.38 -16.44
C LEU A 455 28.23 -0.22 -15.51
N ASP A 456 28.09 0.05 -14.21
CA ASP A 456 29.07 -0.34 -13.21
C ASP A 456 28.62 -1.52 -12.34
N ARG A 457 29.60 -2.26 -11.85
CA ARG A 457 29.38 -3.32 -10.85
C ARG A 457 29.08 -2.66 -9.51
N ALA A 458 28.33 -3.35 -8.65
CA ALA A 458 28.00 -2.96 -7.27
C ALA A 458 29.23 -3.03 -6.33
N THR A 459 30.35 -2.39 -6.70
CA THR A 459 31.49 -2.22 -5.81
C THR A 459 31.11 -1.26 -4.67
N PRO A 460 31.85 -1.27 -3.55
CA PRO A 460 31.56 -0.37 -2.44
C PRO A 460 31.52 1.10 -2.88
N GLU A 461 32.40 1.49 -3.81
CA GLU A 461 32.46 2.85 -4.34
C GLU A 461 31.22 3.22 -5.16
N VAL A 462 30.69 2.27 -5.95
CA VAL A 462 29.49 2.47 -6.76
C VAL A 462 28.24 2.49 -5.90
N ILE A 463 28.16 1.65 -4.87
CA ILE A 463 27.06 1.71 -3.90
C ILE A 463 27.09 3.03 -3.14
N ALA A 464 28.26 3.51 -2.71
CA ALA A 464 28.41 4.82 -2.08
C ALA A 464 28.02 5.97 -3.02
N GLU A 465 28.30 5.84 -4.32
CA GLU A 465 27.80 6.77 -5.33
C GLU A 465 26.27 6.77 -5.39
N PHE A 466 25.62 5.60 -5.39
CA PHE A 466 24.15 5.52 -5.35
C PHE A 466 23.57 6.13 -4.06
N VAL A 467 24.23 5.93 -2.90
CA VAL A 467 23.84 6.59 -1.65
C VAL A 467 23.95 8.12 -1.77
N ALA A 468 25.01 8.63 -2.41
CA ALA A 468 25.18 10.06 -2.59
C ALA A 468 24.14 10.66 -3.55
N LEU A 469 23.80 9.90 -4.59
CA LEU A 469 22.86 10.27 -5.64
C LEU A 469 21.43 10.43 -5.10
N GLU A 470 20.96 9.47 -4.32
CA GLU A 470 19.58 9.49 -3.75
C GLU A 470 19.45 10.33 -2.47
N ARG A 471 20.53 10.94 -1.99
CA ARG A 471 20.55 11.63 -0.71
C ARG A 471 19.50 12.77 -0.68
N PRO A 472 18.72 12.92 0.41
CA PRO A 472 17.86 14.09 0.59
C PRO A 472 18.65 15.40 0.51
N GLY A 473 18.16 16.36 -0.28
CA GLY A 473 18.86 17.59 -0.65
C GLY A 473 20.05 17.39 -1.60
N GLY A 474 20.18 16.21 -2.23
CA GLY A 474 21.06 15.95 -3.36
C GLY A 474 20.52 16.50 -4.68
N ASP A 475 21.25 16.30 -5.77
CA ASP A 475 20.92 16.92 -7.06
C ASP A 475 19.57 16.41 -7.61
N ILE A 476 19.29 15.09 -7.56
CA ILE A 476 17.99 14.50 -7.98
C ILE A 476 16.80 15.00 -7.14
N ASP A 477 16.94 14.98 -5.81
CA ASP A 477 15.89 15.43 -4.88
C ASP A 477 15.58 16.92 -5.10
N THR A 478 16.58 17.71 -5.49
CA THR A 478 16.40 19.12 -5.84
C THR A 478 15.58 19.29 -7.13
N GLU A 479 15.84 18.49 -8.17
CA GLU A 479 15.11 18.59 -9.45
C GLU A 479 13.60 18.29 -9.29
N TYR A 480 13.24 17.25 -8.53
CA TYR A 480 11.82 16.95 -8.26
C TYR A 480 11.19 17.90 -7.24
N ALA A 481 11.93 18.37 -6.22
CA ALA A 481 11.44 19.35 -5.27
C ALA A 481 11.04 20.67 -5.96
N GLU A 482 11.81 21.13 -6.94
CA GLU A 482 11.48 22.30 -7.75
C GLU A 482 10.19 22.09 -8.56
N LEU A 483 10.04 20.92 -9.20
CA LEU A 483 8.81 20.56 -9.91
C LEU A 483 7.60 20.50 -8.97
N VAL A 484 7.75 19.89 -7.79
CA VAL A 484 6.71 19.77 -6.76
C VAL A 484 6.27 21.15 -6.27
N ALA A 485 7.22 22.04 -5.95
CA ALA A 485 6.94 23.40 -5.52
C ALA A 485 6.15 24.17 -6.59
N HIS A 486 6.55 24.06 -7.85
CA HIS A 486 5.88 24.72 -8.95
C HIS A 486 4.47 24.19 -9.23
N LEU A 487 4.28 22.86 -9.19
CA LEU A 487 2.98 22.24 -9.45
C LEU A 487 1.97 22.47 -8.31
N ARG A 488 2.42 22.62 -7.07
CA ARG A 488 1.56 22.81 -5.88
C ARG A 488 0.73 24.08 -5.96
N ASP A 489 1.37 25.19 -6.33
CA ASP A 489 0.79 26.53 -6.19
C ASP A 489 0.19 27.07 -7.51
N ASN A 490 0.26 26.29 -8.60
CA ASN A 490 -0.14 26.74 -9.92
C ASN A 490 -1.43 26.05 -10.44
N PRO A 491 -2.59 26.73 -10.40
CA PRO A 491 -3.87 26.16 -10.84
C PRO A 491 -3.99 25.98 -12.36
N ALA A 492 -2.99 26.41 -13.15
CA ALA A 492 -2.97 26.20 -14.59
C ALA A 492 -2.68 24.73 -14.97
N TYR A 493 -2.16 23.92 -14.04
CA TYR A 493 -1.83 22.53 -14.29
C TYR A 493 -2.99 21.57 -13.93
N PRO A 494 -3.12 20.46 -14.67
CA PRO A 494 -4.08 19.40 -14.36
C PRO A 494 -4.01 18.87 -12.92
N PRO A 495 -5.15 18.62 -12.26
CA PRO A 495 -5.20 17.87 -11.02
C PRO A 495 -4.55 16.49 -11.20
N GLY A 496 -3.75 16.04 -10.23
CA GLY A 496 -3.05 14.76 -10.29
C GLY A 496 -1.55 14.87 -10.58
N LEU A 497 -1.09 15.91 -11.29
CA LEU A 497 0.34 16.07 -11.63
C LEU A 497 1.21 16.29 -10.40
N PHE A 498 0.76 17.18 -9.50
CA PHE A 498 1.42 17.40 -8.22
C PHE A 498 1.54 16.09 -7.42
N GLN A 499 0.48 15.27 -7.38
CA GLN A 499 0.48 13.99 -6.67
C GLN A 499 1.43 12.96 -7.30
N LEU A 500 1.64 13.00 -8.62
CA LEU A 500 2.62 12.15 -9.29
C LEU A 500 4.06 12.58 -8.99
N ALA A 501 4.33 13.89 -9.04
CA ALA A 501 5.65 14.43 -8.72
C ALA A 501 6.03 14.15 -7.25
N VAL A 502 5.10 14.38 -6.30
CA VAL A 502 5.32 14.08 -4.87
C VAL A 502 5.58 12.59 -4.62
N ARG A 503 5.02 11.69 -5.42
CA ARG A 503 5.29 10.25 -5.27
C ARG A 503 6.71 9.89 -5.69
N ILE A 504 7.22 10.51 -6.75
CA ILE A 504 8.61 10.29 -7.19
C ILE A 504 9.57 10.84 -6.13
N ASP A 505 9.33 12.08 -5.70
CA ASP A 505 10.08 12.77 -4.65
C ASP A 505 10.16 11.96 -3.34
N ALA A 506 9.02 11.46 -2.85
CA ALA A 506 8.97 10.66 -1.62
C ALA A 506 9.71 9.31 -1.72
N ASP A 507 9.82 8.73 -2.92
CA ASP A 507 10.50 7.46 -3.13
C ASP A 507 12.04 7.61 -3.05
N GLY A 508 12.60 8.80 -3.35
CA GLY A 508 14.04 9.07 -3.28
C GLY A 508 14.64 8.84 -1.89
N LEU A 509 13.98 9.33 -0.82
CA LEU A 509 14.38 9.03 0.56
C LEU A 509 14.37 7.52 0.86
N ALA A 510 13.39 6.79 0.31
CA ALA A 510 13.33 5.34 0.47
C ALA A 510 14.47 4.65 -0.28
N HIS A 511 14.90 5.16 -1.44
CA HIS A 511 16.02 4.63 -2.22
C HIS A 511 17.36 4.88 -1.52
N TYR A 512 17.58 6.09 -1.01
CA TYR A 512 18.72 6.43 -0.17
C TYR A 512 18.90 5.42 0.98
N ASN A 513 17.82 5.17 1.73
CA ASN A 513 17.85 4.23 2.84
C ASN A 513 18.15 2.79 2.37
N LYS A 514 17.54 2.35 1.26
CA LYS A 514 17.80 1.04 0.66
C LYS A 514 19.25 0.88 0.21
N PHE A 515 19.88 1.91 -0.37
CA PHE A 515 21.29 1.85 -0.75
C PHE A 515 22.21 1.81 0.47
N ARG A 516 21.89 2.52 1.55
CA ARG A 516 22.61 2.40 2.83
C ARG A 516 22.48 1.01 3.45
N ASP A 517 21.32 0.38 3.33
CA ASP A 517 21.14 -1.00 3.74
C ASP A 517 22.02 -1.95 2.92
N ILE A 518 22.08 -1.78 1.60
CA ILE A 518 22.99 -2.57 0.75
C ILE A 518 24.44 -2.36 1.16
N GLU A 519 24.86 -1.10 1.38
CA GLU A 519 26.21 -0.77 1.84
C GLU A 519 26.54 -1.51 3.14
N ARG A 520 25.63 -1.49 4.12
CA ARG A 520 25.77 -2.17 5.40
C ARG A 520 25.81 -3.69 5.26
N ILE A 521 24.94 -4.27 4.44
CA ILE A 521 24.87 -5.72 4.18
C ILE A 521 26.19 -6.20 3.54
N LEU A 522 26.76 -5.41 2.62
CA LEU A 522 27.96 -5.80 1.88
C LEU A 522 29.27 -5.39 2.56
N ALA A 523 29.23 -4.49 3.54
CA ALA A 523 30.41 -3.99 4.27
C ALA A 523 31.33 -5.10 4.83
N PRO A 524 30.82 -6.21 5.43
CA PRO A 524 31.66 -7.30 5.92
C PRO A 524 32.54 -7.96 4.83
N TYR A 525 32.09 -7.87 3.57
CA TYR A 525 32.73 -8.51 2.42
C TYR A 525 33.55 -7.54 1.56
N ALA A 526 33.51 -6.23 1.86
CA ALA A 526 34.12 -5.17 1.05
C ALA A 526 35.63 -5.35 0.84
N ALA A 527 36.35 -5.91 1.82
CA ALA A 527 37.78 -6.19 1.70
C ALA A 527 38.12 -7.32 0.70
N ARG A 528 37.11 -8.11 0.29
CA ARG A 528 37.25 -9.26 -0.61
C ARG A 528 36.07 -9.32 -1.58
N PRO A 529 35.97 -8.36 -2.52
CA PRO A 529 34.81 -8.21 -3.38
C PRO A 529 34.49 -9.44 -4.22
N GLY A 530 35.49 -10.25 -4.59
CA GLY A 530 35.28 -11.50 -5.34
C GLY A 530 34.45 -12.56 -4.61
N ILE A 531 34.16 -12.39 -3.32
CA ILE A 531 33.26 -13.27 -2.57
C ILE A 531 31.80 -13.02 -2.98
N TYR A 532 31.41 -11.76 -3.15
CA TYR A 532 30.03 -11.36 -3.40
C TYR A 532 29.78 -10.81 -4.82
N LEU A 533 30.81 -10.29 -5.49
CA LEU A 533 30.71 -9.80 -6.87
C LEU A 533 31.14 -10.86 -7.88
N ARG A 534 30.39 -10.94 -8.97
CA ARG A 534 30.79 -11.61 -10.21
C ARG A 534 31.89 -10.79 -10.89
N ASP A 535 32.79 -11.47 -11.59
CA ASP A 535 33.74 -10.84 -12.52
C ASP A 535 33.01 -10.48 -13.81
N LEU A 536 32.27 -9.37 -13.75
CA LEU A 536 31.33 -8.95 -14.79
C LEU A 536 31.94 -7.82 -15.62
N ALA A 537 32.06 -8.00 -16.92
CA ALA A 537 32.44 -6.94 -17.86
C ALA A 537 31.30 -6.69 -18.86
N GLU A 538 31.03 -5.43 -19.18
CA GLU A 538 30.05 -5.08 -20.22
C GLU A 538 30.44 -5.75 -21.54
N ALA A 539 29.49 -6.48 -22.14
CA ALA A 539 29.74 -7.12 -23.43
C ALA A 539 29.78 -6.08 -24.56
N ALA A 540 30.52 -6.37 -25.64
CA ALA A 540 30.47 -5.52 -26.82
C ALA A 540 29.05 -5.50 -27.43
N ALA A 541 28.66 -4.37 -28.04
CA ALA A 541 27.35 -4.19 -28.67
C ALA A 541 27.01 -5.27 -29.71
N ASP A 542 28.02 -5.79 -30.40
CA ASP A 542 27.94 -6.82 -31.45
C ASP A 542 28.23 -8.24 -30.92
N ASP A 543 28.38 -8.42 -29.61
CA ASP A 543 28.63 -9.72 -29.00
C ASP A 543 27.45 -10.69 -29.24
N PRO A 544 27.67 -11.82 -29.94
CA PRO A 544 26.60 -12.78 -30.22
C PRO A 544 25.95 -13.35 -28.95
N ALA A 545 26.66 -13.37 -27.81
CA ALA A 545 26.11 -13.82 -26.54
C ALA A 545 25.11 -12.81 -25.97
N ALA A 546 25.34 -11.49 -26.15
CA ALA A 546 24.46 -10.43 -25.67
C ALA A 546 23.26 -10.17 -26.59
N ALA A 547 23.34 -10.57 -27.87
CA ALA A 547 22.31 -10.32 -28.87
C ALA A 547 20.88 -10.74 -28.46
N PRO A 548 20.64 -11.91 -27.81
CA PRO A 548 19.31 -12.28 -27.32
C PRO A 548 18.76 -11.31 -26.26
N ALA A 549 19.59 -10.93 -25.27
CA ALA A 549 19.19 -9.98 -24.24
C ALA A 549 18.87 -8.59 -24.83
N LEU A 550 19.69 -8.12 -25.77
CA LEU A 550 19.43 -6.86 -26.47
C LEU A 550 18.17 -6.90 -27.35
N ALA A 551 17.84 -8.06 -27.92
CA ALA A 551 16.58 -8.23 -28.64
C ALA A 551 15.37 -8.13 -27.69
N LEU A 552 15.42 -8.79 -26.54
CA LEU A 552 14.38 -8.71 -25.51
C LEU A 552 14.19 -7.29 -24.99
N LEU A 553 15.28 -6.56 -24.74
CA LEU A 553 15.20 -5.14 -24.36
C LEU A 553 14.50 -4.32 -25.46
N ARG A 554 14.90 -4.47 -26.73
CA ARG A 554 14.25 -3.74 -27.83
C ARG A 554 12.76 -4.05 -27.95
N GLU A 555 12.37 -5.31 -27.77
CA GLU A 555 10.97 -5.75 -27.76
C GLU A 555 10.19 -5.14 -26.58
N ALA A 556 10.78 -5.14 -25.38
CA ALA A 556 10.19 -4.52 -24.20
C ALA A 556 9.98 -3.00 -24.41
N LEU A 557 11.00 -2.28 -24.91
CA LEU A 557 10.91 -0.84 -25.16
C LEU A 557 9.92 -0.50 -26.27
N ALA A 558 9.82 -1.33 -27.32
CA ALA A 558 8.82 -1.16 -28.36
C ALA A 558 7.40 -1.33 -27.79
N ALA A 559 7.18 -2.37 -26.97
CA ALA A 559 5.91 -2.60 -26.29
C ALA A 559 5.56 -1.46 -25.32
N LEU A 560 6.51 -0.98 -24.51
CA LEU A 560 6.31 0.18 -23.63
C LEU A 560 5.94 1.44 -24.40
N ARG A 561 6.63 1.73 -25.52
CA ARG A 561 6.33 2.89 -26.37
C ARG A 561 4.90 2.83 -26.92
N GLU A 562 4.48 1.67 -27.40
CA GLU A 562 3.12 1.47 -27.91
C GLU A 562 2.08 1.52 -26.78
N GLY A 563 2.37 0.90 -25.65
CA GLY A 563 1.51 0.90 -24.46
C GLY A 563 1.27 2.30 -23.92
N ALA A 564 2.33 3.11 -23.77
CA ALA A 564 2.22 4.48 -23.29
C ALA A 564 1.44 5.38 -24.28
N ARG A 565 1.58 5.19 -25.60
CA ARG A 565 0.74 5.88 -26.61
C ARG A 565 -0.73 5.48 -26.50
N ALA A 566 -0.99 4.18 -26.32
CA ALA A 566 -2.34 3.67 -26.18
C ALA A 566 -2.99 4.13 -24.86
N GLU A 567 -2.25 4.17 -23.75
CA GLU A 567 -2.73 4.66 -22.45
C GLU A 567 -3.10 6.15 -22.54
N ALA A 568 -2.26 6.97 -23.18
CA ALA A 568 -2.56 8.37 -23.46
C ALA A 568 -3.82 8.57 -24.35
N ALA A 569 -4.14 7.60 -25.20
CA ALA A 569 -5.35 7.58 -26.02
C ALA A 569 -6.56 6.92 -25.33
N ALA A 570 -6.36 6.16 -24.25
CA ALA A 570 -7.37 5.27 -23.67
C ALA A 570 -8.63 5.97 -23.13
N ALA A 571 -8.52 7.24 -22.74
CA ALA A 571 -9.68 8.07 -22.40
C ALA A 571 -10.68 8.23 -23.56
N ARG A 572 -10.28 7.90 -24.80
CA ARG A 572 -11.06 8.07 -26.03
C ARG A 572 -11.68 6.77 -26.53
N SER A 573 -11.26 5.59 -26.03
CA SER A 573 -11.72 4.30 -26.56
C SER A 573 -11.39 3.09 -25.66
N ASN A 574 -12.36 2.16 -25.55
CA ASN A 574 -12.13 0.84 -24.95
C ASN A 574 -11.08 0.00 -25.70
N ALA A 575 -10.94 0.20 -27.02
CA ALA A 575 -9.95 -0.53 -27.81
C ALA A 575 -8.52 -0.08 -27.46
N ASP A 576 -8.32 1.21 -27.21
CA ASP A 576 -7.02 1.76 -26.81
C ASP A 576 -6.66 1.32 -25.38
N ARG A 577 -7.64 1.21 -24.48
CA ARG A 577 -7.43 0.63 -23.15
C ARG A 577 -6.97 -0.83 -23.21
N ALA A 578 -7.62 -1.66 -24.03
CA ALA A 578 -7.24 -3.06 -24.22
C ALA A 578 -5.86 -3.19 -24.89
N LEU A 579 -5.54 -2.30 -25.83
CA LEU A 579 -4.23 -2.26 -26.47
C LEU A 579 -3.15 -1.88 -25.45
N ALA A 580 -3.37 -0.85 -24.62
CA ALA A 580 -2.46 -0.44 -23.57
C ALA A 580 -2.15 -1.60 -22.61
N GLU A 581 -3.18 -2.27 -22.10
CA GLU A 581 -3.04 -3.44 -21.23
C GLU A 581 -2.23 -4.55 -21.90
N ALA A 582 -2.56 -4.92 -23.14
CA ALA A 582 -1.86 -5.97 -23.87
C ALA A 582 -0.37 -5.62 -24.11
N ARG A 583 -0.06 -4.36 -24.39
CA ARG A 583 1.32 -3.89 -24.59
C ARG A 583 2.11 -3.80 -23.30
N ILE A 584 1.50 -3.39 -22.19
CA ILE A 584 2.13 -3.39 -20.86
C ILE A 584 2.44 -4.82 -20.41
N ILE A 585 1.51 -5.77 -20.61
CA ILE A 585 1.75 -7.19 -20.34
C ILE A 585 2.91 -7.71 -21.18
N ALA A 586 2.90 -7.44 -22.49
CA ALA A 586 3.98 -7.86 -23.38
C ALA A 586 5.35 -7.28 -22.96
N ALA A 587 5.41 -6.02 -22.54
CA ALA A 587 6.64 -5.43 -22.01
C ALA A 587 7.13 -6.16 -20.74
N ARG A 588 6.22 -6.44 -19.80
CA ARG A 588 6.54 -7.16 -18.56
C ARG A 588 7.08 -8.57 -18.84
N ASP A 589 6.45 -9.31 -19.74
CA ASP A 589 6.89 -10.66 -20.12
C ASP A 589 8.30 -10.62 -20.70
N ARG A 590 8.61 -9.63 -21.56
CA ARG A 590 9.95 -9.44 -22.11
C ARG A 590 10.98 -9.04 -21.07
N MET A 591 10.59 -8.27 -20.05
CA MET A 591 11.48 -7.93 -18.94
C MET A 591 11.79 -9.15 -18.05
N HIS A 592 10.84 -10.06 -17.84
CA HIS A 592 11.11 -11.34 -17.17
C HIS A 592 12.06 -12.23 -17.99
N GLU A 593 11.84 -12.33 -19.30
CA GLU A 593 12.76 -13.05 -20.20
C GLU A 593 14.16 -12.39 -20.19
N LEU A 594 14.22 -11.06 -20.17
CA LEU A 594 15.46 -10.29 -20.09
C LEU A 594 16.21 -10.55 -18.79
N TRP A 595 15.51 -10.66 -17.66
CA TRP A 595 16.09 -11.02 -16.37
C TRP A 595 16.83 -12.36 -16.44
N GLU A 596 16.17 -13.39 -16.95
CA GLU A 596 16.76 -14.72 -17.10
C GLU A 596 17.97 -14.71 -18.06
N ALA A 597 17.85 -13.99 -19.17
CA ALA A 597 18.96 -13.83 -20.12
C ALA A 597 20.15 -13.08 -19.50
N GLY A 598 19.88 -12.04 -18.71
CA GLY A 598 20.88 -11.25 -17.98
C GLY A 598 21.60 -12.07 -16.93
N GLU A 599 20.89 -12.83 -16.11
CA GLU A 599 21.47 -13.76 -15.15
C GLU A 599 22.35 -14.82 -15.81
N ALA A 600 21.89 -15.39 -16.94
CA ALA A 600 22.67 -16.38 -17.69
C ALA A 600 23.96 -15.79 -18.30
N LEU A 601 23.93 -14.53 -18.73
CA LEU A 601 25.11 -13.81 -19.23
C LEU A 601 26.07 -13.44 -18.10
N ALA A 602 25.53 -12.93 -17.00
CA ALA A 602 26.32 -12.47 -15.86
C ALA A 602 27.11 -13.61 -15.21
N ARG A 603 26.53 -14.81 -15.10
CA ARG A 603 27.23 -16.04 -14.66
C ARG A 603 28.40 -16.44 -15.55
N ARG A 604 28.48 -15.92 -16.79
CA ARG A 604 29.58 -16.12 -17.73
C ARG A 604 30.55 -14.92 -17.78
N GLY A 605 30.40 -13.97 -16.85
CA GLY A 605 31.22 -12.78 -16.75
C GLY A 605 30.89 -11.69 -17.78
N LYS A 606 29.73 -11.77 -18.45
CA LYS A 606 29.29 -10.78 -19.45
C LYS A 606 28.06 -10.02 -18.97
N GLY A 607 28.17 -8.70 -18.93
CA GLY A 607 27.06 -7.79 -18.66
C GLY A 607 26.30 -7.43 -19.94
N ILE A 608 25.01 -7.13 -19.82
CA ILE A 608 24.22 -6.64 -20.94
C ILE A 608 24.63 -5.18 -21.23
N PRO A 609 25.02 -4.82 -22.45
CA PRO A 609 25.33 -3.44 -22.80
C PRO A 609 24.02 -2.69 -23.05
N PHE A 610 23.30 -2.35 -21.99
CA PHE A 610 21.95 -1.78 -22.07
C PHE A 610 21.86 -0.50 -22.93
N PHE A 611 22.95 0.27 -22.98
CA PHE A 611 23.04 1.52 -23.75
C PHE A 611 23.64 1.34 -25.16
N ALA A 612 24.06 0.13 -25.54
CA ALA A 612 24.52 -0.15 -26.91
C ALA A 612 23.44 -0.12 -28.01
N PRO A 613 22.20 -0.60 -27.80
CA PRO A 613 21.20 -0.65 -28.86
C PRO A 613 20.57 0.71 -29.18
N LEU A 614 21.09 1.82 -28.67
CA LEU A 614 20.53 3.17 -28.85
C LEU A 614 20.69 3.64 -30.31
N PRO A 615 19.61 3.74 -31.10
CA PRO A 615 19.61 4.45 -32.36
C PRO A 615 19.31 5.93 -32.10
N GLU A 616 19.52 6.78 -33.10
CA GLU A 616 19.21 8.24 -33.18
C GLU A 616 17.72 8.62 -32.89
N THR A 617 16.93 7.75 -32.26
CA THR A 617 15.47 7.81 -32.11
C THR A 617 15.00 7.66 -30.67
N ALA A 618 15.82 8.02 -29.67
CA ALA A 618 15.42 7.95 -28.25
C ALA A 618 14.16 8.80 -27.94
N HIS A 619 13.90 9.81 -28.78
CA HIS A 619 12.70 10.61 -28.79
C HIS A 619 11.90 10.36 -30.09
N GLY A 620 10.94 9.41 -30.05
CA GLY A 620 10.06 9.08 -31.18
C GLY A 620 8.84 9.99 -31.28
#